data_AF-A0A7X3TNU8-F1
#
_entry.id   AF-A0A7X3TNU8-F1
#
_cell.length_a   1.000
_cell.length_b   1.000
_cell.length_c   1.000
_cell.angle_alpha   90.00
_cell.angle_beta   90.00
_cell.angle_gamma   90.00
#
_symmetry.space_group_name_H-M   'P 1'
#
loop_
_entity.id
_entity.type
_entity.pdbx_description
1 polymer ?
#
loop_
_entity_poly.entity_id
_entity_poly.type
_entity_poly.pdbx_seq_one_letter_code
_entity_poly.pdbx_strand_id
1 'polypeptide(L)' 'MKAIDTFKMDKGALSIKSLSEESDEREYWHSKTPYERLESIELMRQINYGYDPTTTRLQRVLEVAQF' A
#
# COMPACT_ATOMS: atom_id res chain seq x y z
N MET A 1 10.93 11.65 1.46
CA MET A 1 10.59 10.89 0.23
C MET A 1 9.37 10.07 0.56
N LYS A 2 8.27 10.19 -0.18
CA LYS A 2 7.07 9.41 0.17
C LYS A 2 7.38 7.94 -0.10
N ALA A 3 6.93 7.02 0.76
CA ALA A 3 7.23 5.58 0.61
C ALA A 3 6.85 5.03 -0.77
N ILE A 4 5.82 5.61 -1.40
CA ILE A 4 5.39 5.31 -2.76
C ILE A 4 6.42 5.61 -3.85
N ASP A 5 7.29 6.59 -3.66
CA ASP A 5 8.28 7.00 -4.68
C ASP A 5 9.30 5.87 -4.94
N THR A 6 9.45 4.95 -3.99
CA THR A 6 10.36 3.80 -4.06
C THR A 6 9.65 2.53 -4.55
N PHE A 7 8.31 2.52 -4.59
CA PHE A 7 7.55 1.32 -4.92
C PHE A 7 7.60 1.06 -6.43
N LYS A 8 8.00 -0.15 -6.82
CA LYS A 8 8.01 -0.60 -8.22
C LYS A 8 7.05 -1.76 -8.39
N MET A 9 6.18 -1.65 -9.38
CA MET A 9 5.28 -2.73 -9.74
C MET A 9 6.08 -3.91 -10.31
N ASP A 10 5.80 -5.11 -9.82
CA ASP A 10 6.26 -6.34 -10.44
C ASP A 10 5.48 -6.61 -11.73
N LYS A 11 6.15 -6.47 -12.88
CA LYS A 11 5.55 -6.69 -14.19
C LYS A 11 5.37 -8.18 -14.51
N GLY A 12 6.03 -9.08 -13.79
CA GLY A 12 5.87 -10.53 -13.97
C GLY A 12 4.52 -11.03 -13.47
N ALA A 13 3.90 -10.31 -12.54
CA ALA A 13 2.56 -10.60 -12.02
C ALA A 13 1.43 -9.94 -12.84
N LEU A 14 1.75 -9.17 -13.88
CA LEU A 14 0.75 -8.50 -14.72
C LEU A 14 0.12 -9.50 -15.71
N SER A 15 -1.20 -9.71 -15.61
CA SER A 15 -1.99 -10.42 -16.61
C SER A 15 -2.94 -9.46 -17.34
N ILE A 16 -3.21 -9.74 -18.62
CA ILE A 16 -4.18 -9.00 -19.44
C ILE A 16 -5.22 -10.01 -19.90
N LYS A 17 -6.50 -9.76 -19.58
CA LYS A 17 -7.63 -10.60 -19.95
C LYS A 17 -8.77 -9.79 -20.55
N SER A 18 -9.71 -10.45 -21.23
CA SER A 18 -10.92 -9.80 -21.70
C SER A 18 -11.82 -9.41 -20.53
N LEU A 19 -12.51 -8.27 -20.63
CA LEU A 19 -13.52 -7.84 -19.64
C LEU A 19 -14.72 -8.79 -19.55
N SER A 20 -14.94 -9.62 -20.57
CA SER A 20 -16.02 -10.62 -20.60
C SER A 20 -15.63 -11.96 -19.97
N GLU A 21 -14.36 -12.14 -19.63
CA GLU A 21 -13.84 -13.37 -19.02
C GLU A 21 -13.76 -13.25 -17.50
N GLU A 22 -13.67 -14.39 -16.81
CA GLU A 22 -13.50 -14.39 -15.37
C GLU A 22 -12.10 -13.89 -14.96
N SER A 23 -12.08 -13.00 -13.97
CA SER A 23 -10.87 -12.40 -13.41
C SER A 23 -10.06 -13.42 -12.60
N ASP A 24 -8.73 -13.41 -12.78
CA ASP A 24 -7.77 -14.17 -11.95
C ASP A 24 -7.41 -13.45 -10.64
N GLU A 25 -7.92 -12.25 -10.38
CA GLU A 25 -7.63 -11.48 -9.17
C GLU A 25 -7.94 -12.28 -7.90
N ARG A 26 -9.06 -13.02 -7.88
CA ARG A 26 -9.45 -13.81 -6.71
C ARG A 26 -8.41 -14.87 -6.38
N GLU A 27 -7.98 -15.66 -7.37
CA GLU A 27 -6.97 -16.69 -7.19
C GLU A 27 -5.63 -16.10 -6.77
N TYR A 28 -5.23 -14.99 -7.41
CA TYR A 28 -4.02 -14.25 -7.05
C TYR A 28 -4.03 -13.82 -5.58
N TRP A 29 -5.12 -13.19 -5.10
CA TRP A 29 -5.19 -12.74 -3.71
C TRP A 29 -5.28 -13.88 -2.71
N HIS A 30 -5.86 -15.03 -3.09
CA HIS A 30 -5.86 -16.23 -2.25
C HIS A 30 -4.48 -16.89 -2.17
N SER A 31 -3.63 -16.74 -3.19
CA SER A 31 -2.27 -17.26 -3.17
C SER A 31 -1.32 -16.46 -2.26
N LYS A 32 -1.73 -15.26 -1.82
CA LYS A 32 -0.93 -14.39 -0.93
C LYS A 32 -1.22 -14.67 0.54
N THR A 33 -0.21 -14.50 1.37
CA THR A 33 -0.34 -14.53 2.82
C THR A 33 -1.22 -13.37 3.32
N PRO A 34 -1.83 -13.48 4.52
CA PRO A 34 -2.55 -12.37 5.12
C PRO A 34 -1.71 -11.10 5.29
N TYR A 35 -0.41 -11.24 5.55
CA TYR A 35 0.51 -10.11 5.73
C TYR A 35 0.72 -9.34 4.44
N GLU A 36 1.03 -10.03 3.33
CA GLU A 36 1.19 -9.39 2.01
C GLU A 36 -0.09 -8.66 1.55
N ARG A 37 -1.27 -9.23 1.88
CA ARG A 37 -2.56 -8.57 1.62
C ARG A 37 -2.72 -7.29 2.42
N LEU A 38 -2.33 -7.31 3.69
CA LEU A 38 -2.39 -6.13 4.56
C LEU A 38 -1.45 -5.03 4.06
N GLU A 39 -0.22 -5.38 3.68
CA GLU A 39 0.76 -4.44 3.12
C GLU A 39 0.23 -3.80 1.82
N SER A 40 -0.36 -4.60 0.94
CA SER A 40 -0.96 -4.13 -0.32
C SER A 40 -2.09 -3.12 -0.07
N ILE A 41 -2.95 -3.37 0.92
CA ILE A 41 -4.03 -2.46 1.31
C ILE A 41 -3.48 -1.17 1.90
N GLU A 42 -2.47 -1.23 2.76
CA GLU A 42 -1.86 -0.02 3.34
C GLU A 42 -1.18 0.83 2.27
N LEU A 43 -0.54 0.21 1.27
CA LEU A 43 -0.01 0.93 0.11
C LEU A 43 -1.14 1.65 -0.66
N MET A 44 -2.24 0.96 -0.96
CA MET A 44 -3.42 1.57 -1.59
C MET A 44 -3.97 2.74 -0.76
N ARG A 45 -3.97 2.62 0.57
CA ARG A 45 -4.39 3.68 1.48
C ARG A 45 -3.47 4.90 1.36
N GLN A 46 -2.17 4.69 1.32
CA GLN A 46 -1.19 5.78 1.13
C GLN A 46 -1.33 6.45 -0.25
N ILE A 47 -1.57 5.68 -1.32
CA ILE A 47 -1.85 6.18 -2.67
C ILE A 47 -3.08 7.10 -2.64
N ASN A 48 -4.19 6.60 -2.13
CA ASN A 48 -5.49 7.26 -2.23
C ASN A 48 -5.59 8.50 -1.32
N TYR A 49 -4.93 8.48 -0.16
CA TYR A 49 -5.04 9.54 0.84
C TYR A 49 -3.78 10.41 0.99
N GLY A 50 -2.69 10.06 0.30
CA GLY A 50 -1.52 10.93 0.14
C GLY A 50 -0.70 11.22 1.40
N TYR A 51 -0.75 10.36 2.43
CA TYR A 51 -0.03 10.56 3.69
C TYR A 51 1.18 9.63 3.85
N ASP A 52 2.13 10.05 4.70
CA ASP A 52 3.25 9.22 5.16
C ASP A 52 2.92 8.67 6.58
N PRO A 53 2.80 7.35 6.76
CA PRO A 53 2.44 6.76 8.05
C PRO A 53 3.46 7.09 9.15
N THR A 54 4.72 7.34 8.79
CA THR A 54 5.81 7.58 9.74
C THR A 54 5.79 9.00 10.32
N THR A 55 5.27 9.98 9.57
CA THR A 55 5.29 11.40 9.97
C THR A 55 3.93 11.96 10.36
N THR A 56 2.81 11.38 9.90
CA THR A 56 1.47 11.94 10.08
C THR A 56 0.73 11.41 11.31
N ARG A 57 1.03 10.19 11.78
CA ARG A 57 0.27 9.53 12.87
C ARG A 57 0.89 9.65 14.26
N LEU A 58 2.16 10.03 14.37
CA LEU A 58 2.75 10.30 15.67
C LEU A 58 2.24 11.67 16.16
N GLN A 59 1.30 11.64 17.09
CA GLN A 59 0.84 12.84 17.79
C GLN A 59 2.05 13.43 18.52
N ARG A 60 2.49 14.62 18.11
CA ARG A 60 3.59 15.35 18.75
C ARG A 60 3.05 15.95 20.06
N VAL A 61 3.00 15.14 21.12
CA VAL A 61 2.50 15.56 22.45
C VAL A 61 3.63 16.20 23.28
N LEU A 62 4.88 16.03 22.89
CA LEU A 62 6.03 16.53 23.64
C LEU A 62 6.65 17.74 22.91
N GLU A 63 6.38 18.94 23.41
CA GLU A 63 7.10 20.18 23.09
C GLU A 63 8.08 20.46 24.24
N VAL A 64 9.34 20.79 23.93
CA VAL A 64 10.35 21.19 24.92
C VAL A 64 10.12 22.67 25.25
N ALA A 65 9.62 22.98 26.44
CA ALA A 65 9.55 24.35 26.91
C ALA A 65 10.97 24.89 27.17
N GLN A 66 11.34 26.01 26.54
CA GLN A 66 12.53 26.77 26.92
C GLN A 66 12.23 27.57 28.20
N PHE A 67 13.18 27.53 29.14
CA PHE A 67 13.18 28.36 30.35
C PHE A 67 13.85 29.71 30.07
#